data_AF-W7Q5Q4-F1
#
_entry.id   AF-W7Q5Q4-F1
#
_cell.length_a   1.000
_cell.length_b   1.000
_cell.length_c   1.000
_cell.angle_alpha   90.00
_cell.angle_beta   90.00
_cell.angle_gamma   90.00
#
_symmetry.space_group_name_H-M   'P 1'
#
loop_
_entity.id
_entity.type
_entity.pdbx_description
1 polymer ?
#
loop_
_entity_poly.entity_id
_entity_poly.type
_entity_poly.pdbx_seq_one_letter_code
_entity_poly.pdbx_strand_id
1 'polypeptide(L)'
;MLQKILNYFKATHSNNDDASSKQLPPFFEQGKQYQIVSEFNDFDGTCHKAGTILEYVDYKVYPYDKGLTLLFKRDQQDYVIRLALNSRNVEAIIQQNLTQYIAPIKANPAEVNS
;
A
#
# COMPACT_ATOMS: atom_id res chain seq x y z
N MET A 1 34.98 -13.44 1.81
CA MET A 1 34.29 -12.47 2.68
C MET A 1 32.89 -12.04 2.19
N LEU A 2 32.51 -12.21 0.92
CA LEU A 2 31.16 -11.84 0.45
C LEU A 2 30.02 -12.80 0.88
N GLN A 3 30.29 -14.09 1.13
CA GLN A 3 29.25 -15.04 1.52
C GLN A 3 28.62 -14.76 2.90
N LYS A 4 29.34 -14.06 3.80
CA LYS A 4 28.81 -13.71 5.13
C LYS A 4 27.72 -12.63 5.07
N ILE A 5 27.78 -11.74 4.08
CA ILE A 5 26.77 -10.68 3.90
C ILE A 5 25.50 -11.27 3.27
N LEU A 6 25.63 -12.24 2.36
CA LEU A 6 24.48 -12.89 1.74
C LEU A 6 23.67 -13.74 2.75
N ASN A 7 24.32 -14.27 3.79
CA ASN A 7 23.64 -15.02 4.86
C ASN A 7 22.93 -14.12 5.88
N TYR A 8 23.27 -12.83 5.98
CA TYR A 8 22.53 -11.90 6.84
C TYR A 8 21.11 -11.64 6.31
N PHE A 9 20.91 -11.73 4.99
CA PHE A 9 19.58 -11.59 4.38
C PHE A 9 18.76 -12.89 4.38
N LYS A 10 19.40 -14.05 4.64
CA LYS A 10 18.69 -15.35 4.75
C LYS A 10 18.36 -15.76 6.19
N ALA A 11 18.96 -15.13 7.20
CA ALA A 11 18.84 -15.53 8.60
C ALA A 11 17.80 -14.74 9.42
N THR A 12 17.00 -13.86 8.82
CA THR A 12 15.90 -13.14 9.51
C THR A 12 14.56 -13.87 9.42
N HIS A 13 14.59 -15.21 9.35
CA HIS A 13 13.48 -16.05 9.78
C HIS A 13 13.88 -16.70 11.11
N SER A 14 13.46 -16.11 12.24
CA SER A 14 12.92 -16.81 13.42
C SER A 14 12.92 -15.92 14.68
N ASN A 15 11.71 -15.55 15.11
CA ASN A 15 11.17 -15.54 16.48
C ASN A 15 11.95 -14.86 17.62
N ASN A 16 11.54 -13.65 18.00
CA ASN A 16 10.69 -13.35 19.18
C ASN A 16 10.86 -11.88 19.63
N ASP A 17 9.80 -11.36 20.25
CA ASP A 17 9.73 -10.18 21.12
C ASP A 17 9.18 -8.84 20.57
N ASP A 18 8.18 -8.36 21.31
CA ASP A 18 7.47 -7.07 21.32
C ASP A 18 6.52 -6.69 20.17
N ALA A 19 5.25 -7.03 20.40
CA ALA A 19 4.03 -6.31 20.05
C ALA A 19 4.14 -5.08 19.11
N SER A 20 4.46 -5.30 17.83
CA SER A 20 3.98 -4.47 16.72
C SER A 20 4.11 -5.20 15.38
N SER A 21 3.63 -6.44 15.32
CA SER A 21 3.31 -7.13 14.07
C SER A 21 2.08 -6.50 13.40
N LYS A 22 2.14 -5.19 13.09
CA LYS A 22 1.14 -4.53 12.25
C LYS A 22 1.45 -4.91 10.80
N GLN A 23 0.82 -5.99 10.34
CA GLN A 23 0.79 -6.40 8.95
C GLN A 23 0.55 -5.17 8.05
N LEU A 24 1.57 -4.88 7.25
CA LEU A 24 1.49 -3.97 6.12
C LEU A 24 0.52 -4.52 5.08
N PRO A 25 -0.19 -3.68 4.31
CA PRO A 25 -1.43 -4.08 3.68
C PRO A 25 -1.16 -5.28 2.75
N PRO A 26 -1.64 -6.49 3.09
CA PRO A 26 -1.43 -7.70 2.29
C PRO A 26 -2.30 -7.71 1.00
N PHE A 27 -2.80 -6.55 0.60
CA PHE A 27 -3.89 -6.41 -0.38
C PHE A 27 -3.43 -5.93 -1.75
N PHE A 28 -2.23 -5.36 -1.84
CA PHE A 28 -1.72 -4.81 -3.10
C PHE A 28 -0.64 -5.71 -3.70
N GLU A 29 -0.88 -6.13 -4.95
CA GLU A 29 0.06 -6.89 -5.76
C GLU A 29 0.76 -5.94 -6.74
N GLN A 30 2.10 -6.00 -6.80
CA GLN A 30 2.87 -5.13 -7.70
C GLN A 30 2.46 -5.33 -9.16
N GLY A 31 2.31 -4.22 -9.88
CA GLY A 31 1.89 -4.21 -11.28
C GLY A 31 0.39 -4.48 -11.51
N LYS A 32 -0.40 -4.70 -10.45
CA LYS A 32 -1.86 -4.83 -10.59
C LYS A 32 -2.53 -3.47 -10.54
N GLN A 33 -3.64 -3.37 -11.27
CA GLN A 33 -4.47 -2.17 -11.31
C GLN A 33 -5.57 -2.20 -10.26
N TYR A 34 -5.74 -1.05 -9.63
CA TYR A 34 -6.74 -0.77 -8.62
C TYR A 34 -7.49 0.49 -9.00
N GLN A 35 -8.71 0.61 -8.48
CA GLN A 35 -9.53 1.79 -8.63
C GLN A 35 -9.84 2.37 -7.26
N ILE A 36 -9.80 3.69 -7.16
CA ILE A 36 -10.37 4.40 -6.02
C ILE A 36 -11.90 4.31 -6.13
N VAL A 37 -12.53 3.59 -5.22
CA VAL A 37 -13.99 3.35 -5.24
C VAL A 37 -14.75 4.31 -4.31
N SER A 38 -14.07 4.91 -3.34
CA SER A 38 -14.60 6.00 -2.51
C SER A 38 -13.57 7.12 -2.44
N GLU A 39 -14.03 8.36 -2.59
CA GLU A 39 -13.17 9.54 -2.45
C GLU A 39 -12.66 9.68 -1.01
N PHE A 40 -11.43 10.15 -0.84
CA PHE A 40 -10.84 10.45 0.46
C PHE A 40 -9.71 11.48 0.36
N ASN A 41 -9.38 12.10 1.50
CA ASN A 41 -8.19 12.94 1.62
C ASN A 41 -7.08 12.17 2.32
N ASP A 42 -5.85 12.38 1.88
CA ASP A 42 -4.66 11.82 2.54
C ASP A 42 -4.04 12.79 3.55
N PHE A 43 -2.92 12.39 4.14
CA PHE A 43 -2.21 13.15 5.16
C PHE A 43 -1.74 14.53 4.69
N ASP A 44 -1.42 14.68 3.41
CA ASP A 44 -1.02 15.97 2.83
C ASP A 44 -2.24 16.86 2.49
N GLY A 45 -3.47 16.37 2.75
CA GLY A 45 -4.72 17.03 2.38
C GLY A 45 -5.10 16.84 0.91
N THR A 46 -4.43 15.93 0.20
CA THR A 46 -4.70 15.67 -1.23
C THR A 46 -5.98 14.87 -1.35
N CYS A 47 -6.93 15.36 -2.15
CA CYS A 47 -8.16 14.63 -2.46
C CYS A 47 -7.93 13.61 -3.58
N HIS A 48 -8.17 12.34 -3.27
CA HIS A 48 -8.09 11.22 -4.19
C HIS A 48 -9.48 10.82 -4.67
N LYS A 49 -9.81 11.17 -5.92
CA LYS A 49 -11.17 11.05 -6.47
C LYS A 49 -11.57 9.61 -6.78
N ALA A 50 -12.82 9.28 -6.48
CA ALA A 50 -13.44 8.05 -6.94
C ALA A 50 -13.37 7.94 -8.49
N GLY A 51 -13.20 6.72 -8.98
CA GLY A 51 -12.98 6.42 -10.39
C GLY A 51 -11.52 6.43 -10.83
N THR A 52 -10.60 7.00 -10.05
CA THR A 52 -9.16 7.04 -10.39
C THR A 52 -8.57 5.63 -10.47
N ILE A 53 -7.95 5.31 -11.60
CA ILE A 53 -7.25 4.03 -11.82
C ILE A 53 -5.77 4.21 -11.51
N LEU A 54 -5.20 3.27 -10.76
CA LEU A 54 -3.84 3.27 -10.25
C LEU A 54 -3.21 1.89 -10.47
N GLU A 55 -1.95 1.85 -10.87
CA GLU A 55 -1.15 0.63 -10.86
C GLU A 55 -0.27 0.63 -9.61
N TYR A 56 -0.32 -0.44 -8.81
CA TYR A 56 0.44 -0.50 -7.58
C TYR A 56 1.93 -0.76 -7.82
N VAL A 57 2.78 0.03 -7.17
CA VAL A 57 4.24 -0.08 -7.27
C VAL A 57 4.82 -0.68 -6.00
N ASP A 58 4.66 -0.01 -4.85
CA ASP A 58 5.24 -0.43 -3.58
C ASP A 58 4.64 0.39 -2.41
N TYR A 59 5.15 0.17 -1.20
CA TYR A 59 4.83 0.97 -0.04
C TYR A 59 6.05 1.21 0.84
N LYS A 60 5.98 2.24 1.69
CA LYS A 60 7.01 2.50 2.70
C LYS A 60 6.38 2.91 4.02
N VAL A 61 6.90 2.33 5.11
CA VAL A 61 6.52 2.69 6.48
C VAL A 61 7.55 3.60 7.08
N TYR A 62 7.08 4.59 7.82
CA TYR A 62 7.87 5.49 8.63
C TYR A 62 7.47 5.29 10.10
N PRO A 63 8.13 4.37 10.84
CA PRO A 63 7.69 3.99 12.20
C PRO A 63 7.68 5.14 13.20
N TYR A 64 8.69 6.03 13.12
CA TYR A 64 8.81 7.19 13.99
C TYR A 64 7.68 8.21 13.75
N ASP A 65 7.39 8.48 12.49
CA ASP A 65 6.34 9.42 12.07
C ASP A 65 4.94 8.77 12.10
N LYS A 66 4.88 7.46 12.37
CA LYS A 66 3.66 6.64 12.25
C LYS A 66 3.01 6.84 10.89
N GLY A 67 3.80 6.90 9.83
CA GLY A 67 3.35 7.14 8.46
C GLY A 67 3.39 5.88 7.59
N LEU A 68 2.48 5.81 6.63
CA LEU A 68 2.43 4.86 5.54
C LEU A 68 2.36 5.62 4.23
N THR A 69 3.32 5.39 3.34
CA THR A 69 3.29 5.91 1.97
C THR A 69 2.98 4.76 1.03
N LEU A 70 1.89 4.87 0.26
CA LEU A 70 1.59 3.97 -0.85
C LEU A 70 2.06 4.62 -2.16
N LEU A 71 2.75 3.83 -2.98
CA LEU A 71 3.31 4.26 -4.26
C LEU A 71 2.56 3.57 -5.39
N PHE A 72 2.05 4.39 -6.31
CA PHE A 72 1.32 3.96 -7.49
C PHE A 72 1.87 4.64 -8.74
N LYS A 73 1.46 4.14 -9.91
CA LYS A 73 1.51 4.85 -11.18
C LYS A 73 0.10 5.23 -11.63
N ARG A 74 -0.02 6.41 -12.22
CA ARG A 74 -1.20 6.86 -12.96
C ARG A 74 -0.72 7.51 -14.25
N ASP A 75 -1.19 7.03 -15.40
CA ASP A 75 -0.79 7.57 -16.71
C ASP A 75 0.75 7.68 -16.86
N GLN A 76 1.47 6.64 -16.39
CA GLN A 76 2.94 6.54 -16.31
C GLN A 76 3.64 7.51 -15.32
N GLN A 77 2.90 8.40 -14.68
CA GLN A 77 3.42 9.32 -13.66
C GLN A 77 3.32 8.72 -12.26
N ASP A 78 4.22 9.14 -11.37
CA ASP A 78 4.18 8.74 -9.97
C ASP A 78 2.93 9.31 -9.29
N TYR A 79 2.25 8.45 -8.52
CA TYR A 79 1.07 8.81 -7.75
C TYR A 79 1.28 8.32 -6.31
N VAL A 80 1.20 9.25 -5.36
CA VAL A 80 1.55 8.98 -3.96
C VAL A 80 0.33 9.22 -3.09
N ILE A 81 0.11 8.32 -2.13
CA ILE A 81 -0.94 8.43 -1.12
C ILE A 81 -0.27 8.29 0.25
N ARG A 82 -0.39 9.28 1.12
CA ARG A 82 0.20 9.24 2.48
C ARG A 82 -0.86 9.08 3.54
N LEU A 83 -0.74 8.04 4.36
CA LEU A 83 -1.69 7.72 5.42
C LEU A 83 -0.99 7.71 6.77
N ALA A 84 -1.73 8.02 7.83
CA ALA A 84 -1.26 7.88 9.20
C ALA A 84 -1.60 6.48 9.76
N LEU A 85 -0.75 5.97 10.65
CA LEU A 85 -0.90 4.66 11.31
C LEU A 85 -1.43 4.79 12.76
N ASN A 86 -1.74 6.01 13.20
CA ASN A 86 -2.25 6.30 14.54
C ASN A 86 -3.79 6.41 14.54
N SER A 87 -4.48 5.59 15.33
CA SER A 87 -5.94 5.45 15.33
C SER A 87 -6.78 6.70 15.69
N ARG A 88 -6.14 7.87 15.89
CA ARG A 88 -6.83 9.13 16.22
C ARG A 88 -7.12 10.01 15.01
N ASN A 89 -6.54 9.71 13.84
CA ASN A 89 -6.71 10.53 12.65
C ASN A 89 -7.52 9.80 11.57
N VAL A 90 -8.18 10.56 10.69
CA VAL A 90 -9.03 10.03 9.61
C VAL A 90 -8.24 9.11 8.68
N GLU A 91 -6.97 9.43 8.43
CA GLU A 91 -6.09 8.66 7.56
C GLU A 91 -5.80 7.26 8.12
N ALA A 92 -5.82 7.08 9.44
CA ALA A 92 -5.69 5.76 10.05
C ALA A 92 -6.95 4.92 9.92
N ILE A 93 -8.12 5.54 9.86
CA ILE A 93 -9.38 4.84 9.52
C ILE A 93 -9.31 4.38 8.07
N ILE A 94 -8.85 5.24 7.15
CA ILE A 94 -8.64 4.89 5.75
C ILE A 94 -7.66 3.72 5.64
N GLN A 95 -6.52 3.80 6.32
CA GLN A 95 -5.52 2.73 6.33
C GLN A 95 -6.09 1.39 6.82
N GLN A 96 -6.89 1.40 7.90
CA GLN A 96 -7.50 0.19 8.44
C GLN A 96 -8.61 -0.38 7.54
N ASN A 97 -9.18 0.45 6.66
CA ASN A 97 -10.29 0.10 5.78
C ASN A 97 -9.92 0.29 4.30
N LEU A 98 -8.65 0.08 3.94
CA LEU A 98 -8.10 0.38 2.61
C LEU A 98 -8.92 -0.21 1.46
N THR A 99 -9.48 -1.40 1.65
CA THR A 99 -10.32 -2.11 0.65
C THR A 99 -11.66 -1.42 0.37
N GLN A 100 -12.14 -0.54 1.25
CA GLN A 100 -13.34 0.28 1.04
C GLN A 100 -13.07 1.53 0.19
N TYR A 101 -11.80 1.93 0.08
CA TYR A 101 -11.39 3.13 -0.67
C TYR A 101 -10.69 2.76 -1.97
N ILE A 102 -9.90 1.68 -1.98
CA ILE A 102 -9.11 1.21 -3.11
C ILE A 102 -9.37 -0.27 -3.32
N ALA A 103 -9.91 -0.63 -4.49
CA ALA A 103 -10.30 -2.00 -4.82
C ALA A 103 -9.64 -2.48 -6.12
N PRO A 104 -9.34 -3.78 -6.27
CA PRO A 104 -8.79 -4.32 -7.51
C PRO A 104 -9.79 -4.16 -8.65
N ILE A 105 -9.30 -3.80 -9.84
CA ILE A 105 -10.11 -3.85 -11.05
C ILE A 105 -10.24 -5.31 -11.43
N LYS A 106 -11.44 -5.89 -11.28
CA LYS A 106 -11.69 -7.25 -11.78
C LYS A 106 -11.53 -7.22 -13.30
N ALA A 107 -10.60 -8.02 -13.82
CA ALA A 107 -10.51 -8.24 -15.25
C ALA A 107 -11.89 -8.69 -15.75
N ASN A 108 -12.40 -8.00 -16.76
CA ASN A 108 -13.65 -8.41 -17.39
C ASN A 108 -13.38 -9.76 -18.08
N PRO A 109 -14.09 -10.85 -17.73
CA PRO A 109 -13.83 -12.18 -18.30
C PRO A 109 -14.03 -12.26 -19.83
N ALA A 110 -14.54 -11.20 -20.46
CA ALA A 110 -14.69 -11.09 -21.91
C ALA A 110 -13.37 -10.88 -22.68
N GLU A 111 -12.27 -10.47 -22.03
CA GLU A 111 -11.00 -10.15 -22.72
C GLU A 111 -9.99 -11.30 -22.78
N VAL A 112 -10.29 -12.47 -22.20
CA VAL A 112 -9.32 -13.59 -22.09
C VAL A 112 -9.39 -14.58 -23.26
N ASN A 113 -10.31 -14.40 -24.22
CA ASN A 113 -10.55 -15.35 -25.32
C ASN A 113 -10.57 -14.72 -26.73
N SER A 114 -9.79 -13.67 -27.01
CA SER A 114 -9.61 -13.16 -28.38
C SER A 114 -8.26 -13.54 -28.96
#